data_AF-A0A7W1SJB3-F1
#
_entry.id   AF-A0A7W1SJB3-F1
#
_cell.length_a   1.000
_cell.length_b   1.000
_cell.length_c   1.000
_cell.angle_alpha   90.00
_cell.angle_beta   90.00
_cell.angle_gamma   90.00
#
_symmetry.space_group_name_H-M   'P 1'
#
loop_
_entity.id
_entity.type
_entity.pdbx_description
1 polymer ?
#
loop_
_entity_poly.entity_id
_entity_poly.type
_entity_poly.pdbx_seq_one_letter_code
_entity_poly.pdbx_strand_id
1 'polypeptide(L)' 'MDSYEVLSERIARREVVCGVVGLGYVGLPLAVEMGQAGLQVIGFEKSRAVADD' A
#
# COMPACT_ATOMS: atom_id res chain seq x y z
N MET A 1 5.97 -25.37 2.51
CA MET A 1 5.01 -24.25 2.42
C MET A 1 5.37 -23.49 1.15
N ASP A 2 4.43 -23.38 0.22
CA ASP A 2 4.66 -22.70 -1.07
C ASP A 2 4.65 -21.17 -0.89
N SER A 3 5.28 -20.44 -1.80
CA SER A 3 5.37 -18.96 -1.75
C SER A 3 4.00 -18.30 -1.66
N TYR A 4 3.01 -18.85 -2.36
CA TYR A 4 1.62 -18.37 -2.31
C TYR A 4 1.02 -18.49 -0.90
N GLU A 5 1.26 -19.62 -0.24
CA GLU A 5 0.72 -19.90 1.10
C GLU A 5 1.33 -18.95 2.14
N VAL A 6 2.65 -18.74 2.07
CA VAL A 6 3.36 -17.79 2.93
C VAL A 6 2.83 -16.37 2.75
N LEU A 7 2.64 -15.93 1.50
CA LEU A 7 2.11 -14.59 1.23
C LEU A 7 0.67 -14.44 1.71
N SER A 8 -0.17 -15.44 1.48
CA SER A 8 -1.58 -15.43 1.90
C SER A 8 -1.71 -15.32 3.42
N GLU A 9 -0.91 -16.07 4.18
CA GLU A 9 -0.88 -15.96 5.64
C GLU A 9 -0.46 -14.58 6.12
N ARG A 10 0.58 -13.98 5.52
CA ARG A 10 1.04 -12.65 5.89
C ARG A 10 0.00 -11.57 5.59
N ILE A 11 -0.73 -11.68 4.48
CA ILE A 11 -1.83 -10.77 4.16
C ILE A 11 -2.95 -10.91 5.21
N ALA A 12 -3.33 -12.15 5.56
CA ALA A 12 -4.37 -12.40 6.55
C ALA A 12 -4.00 -11.85 7.94
N ARG A 13 -2.71 -11.89 8.30
CA ARG A 13 -2.16 -11.32 9.53
C ARG A 13 -1.89 -9.82 9.48
N ARG A 14 -2.09 -9.15 8.33
CA ARG A 14 -1.76 -7.73 8.10
C ARG A 14 -0.26 -7.41 8.32
N GLU A 15 0.62 -8.38 8.09
CA GLU A 15 2.08 -8.26 8.23
C GLU A 15 2.77 -7.87 6.89
N VAL A 16 1.98 -7.35 5.96
CA VAL A 16 2.43 -6.93 4.63
C VAL A 16 2.53 -5.41 4.56
N VAL A 17 3.46 -4.95 3.75
CA VAL A 17 3.56 -3.54 3.37
C VAL A 17 3.00 -3.41 1.95
N CYS A 18 2.01 -2.53 1.78
CA CYS A 18 1.40 -2.27 0.48
C CYS A 18 2.11 -1.10 -0.21
N GLY A 19 2.54 -1.30 -1.46
CA GLY A 19 3.05 -0.23 -2.30
C GLY A 19 1.97 0.29 -3.25
N VAL A 20 1.75 1.61 -3.28
CA VAL A 20 0.84 2.26 -4.25
C VAL A 20 1.66 3.14 -5.18
N VAL A 21 1.63 2.87 -6.48
CA VAL A 21 2.37 3.64 -7.50
C VAL A 21 1.45 4.64 -8.18
N GLY A 22 1.75 5.92 -8.02
CA GLY A 22 0.94 7.07 -8.42
C GLY A 22 -0.03 7.48 -7.32
N LEU A 23 0.04 8.73 -6.86
CA LEU A 23 -0.80 9.31 -5.79
C LEU A 23 -1.71 10.41 -6.33
N GLY A 24 -2.22 10.22 -7.56
CA GLY A 24 -3.28 11.05 -8.11
C GLY A 24 -4.65 10.70 -7.54
N TYR A 25 -5.70 11.14 -8.25
CA TYR A 25 -7.10 11.02 -7.82
C TYR A 25 -7.56 9.61 -7.40
N VAL A 26 -6.99 8.54 -7.97
CA VAL A 26 -7.34 7.15 -7.60
C VAL A 26 -6.36 6.57 -6.58
N GLY A 27 -5.07 6.79 -6.78
CA GLY A 27 -4.03 6.15 -5.97
C GLY A 27 -3.97 6.68 -4.54
N LEU A 28 -4.19 7.99 -4.34
CA LEU A 28 -4.19 8.57 -3.01
C LEU A 28 -5.37 8.05 -2.15
N PRO A 29 -6.64 8.08 -2.61
CA PRO A 29 -7.72 7.46 -1.86
C PRO A 29 -7.48 5.97 -1.59
N LEU A 30 -6.95 5.21 -2.56
CA LEU A 30 -6.63 3.79 -2.35
C LEU A 30 -5.59 3.58 -1.24
N ALA A 31 -4.52 4.39 -1.22
CA ALA A 31 -3.50 4.34 -0.19
C ALA A 31 -4.07 4.67 1.20
N VAL A 32 -4.97 5.66 1.28
CA VAL A 32 -5.67 6.04 2.51
C VAL A 32 -6.55 4.89 3.01
N GLU A 33 -7.38 4.28 2.16
CA GLU A 33 -8.24 3.17 2.54
C GLU A 33 -7.45 1.95 3.05
N MET A 34 -6.31 1.62 2.41
CA MET A 34 -5.41 0.56 2.90
C MET A 34 -4.81 0.88 4.27
N GLY A 35 -4.43 2.14 4.51
CA GLY A 35 -3.97 2.60 5.82
C GLY A 35 -5.07 2.50 6.89
N GLN A 36 -6.30 2.90 6.56
CA GLN A 36 -7.47 2.77 7.44
C GLN A 36 -7.82 1.30 7.75
N ALA A 37 -7.57 0.39 6.81
CA ALA A 37 -7.71 -1.05 7.01
C ALA A 37 -6.60 -1.68 7.91
N GLY A 38 -5.65 -0.86 8.37
CA GLY A 38 -4.58 -1.25 9.29
C GLY A 38 -3.34 -1.82 8.61
N LEU A 39 -3.15 -1.57 7.32
CA LEU A 39 -1.95 -1.97 6.58
C LEU A 39 -0.92 -0.84 6.59
N GLN A 40 0.37 -1.20 6.63
CA GLN A 40 1.43 -0.24 6.34
C GLN A 40 1.46 0.02 4.84
N VAL A 41 1.40 1.30 4.43
CA VAL A 41 1.35 1.69 3.02
C VAL A 41 2.53 2.60 2.68
N ILE A 42 3.17 2.34 1.53
CA ILE A 42 4.20 3.19 0.94
C ILE A 42 3.64 3.72 -0.39
N GLY A 43 3.47 5.03 -0.48
CA GLY A 43 3.11 5.71 -1.72
C GLY A 43 4.35 6.07 -2.53
N PHE A 44 4.31 5.81 -3.85
CA PHE A 44 5.34 6.21 -4.79
C PHE A 44 4.76 7.24 -5.75
N GLU A 45 5.28 8.46 -5.71
CA GLU A 45 4.86 9.54 -6.59
C GLU A 45 6.08 10.14 -7.30
N LYS A 46 5.93 10.40 -8.60
CA LYS A 46 6.98 11.00 -9.42
C LYS A 46 7.01 12.53 -9.25
N SER A 47 5.84 13.14 -9.05
CA SER A 47 5.70 14.56 -8.81
C SER A 47 6.14 14.92 -7.41
N ARG A 48 7.28 15.61 -7.30
CA ARG A 48 7.78 16.09 -6.01
C ARG A 48 6.79 17.00 -5.29
N ALA A 49 6.09 17.86 -6.02
CA ALA A 49 5.09 18.76 -5.44
C ALA A 49 3.90 18.02 -4.81
N VAL A 50 3.56 16.82 -5.30
CA VAL A 50 2.47 16.00 -4.75
C VAL A 50 2.99 15.12 -3.60
N ALA A 51 4.26 14.72 -3.64
CA ALA A 51 4.87 13.89 -2.60
C ALA A 51 5.22 14.67 -1.32
N ASP A 52 5.58 15.96 -1.47
CA ASP A 52 6.02 16.83 -0.39
C ASP A 52 4.85 17.63 0.27
N ASP A 53 3.63 17.55 -0.29
CA ASP A 53 2.39 18.16 0.25
C ASP A 53 1.77 17.28 1.36
#